data_AF-A0A927TP16-F1
#
_entry.id   AF-A0A927TP16-F1
#
_cell.length_a   1.000
_cell.length_b   1.000
_cell.length_c   1.000
_cell.angle_alpha   90.00
_cell.angle_beta   90.00
_cell.angle_gamma   90.00
#
_symmetry.space_group_name_H-M   'P 1'
#
loop_
_entity.id
_entity.type
_entity.pdbx_description
1 polymer ?
#
loop_
_entity_poly.entity_id
_entity_poly.type
_entity_poly.pdbx_seq_one_letter_code
_entity_poly.pdbx_strand_id
1 'polypeptide(L)'
;ETANTDPDMVFVGWLLDRNGIVYQPGDHVPVQWPRTMIFTAQWAKAEDVVYLRYDPNGGTPGDIYPNDSGFAYKKNATAAVWDNTGADDTAWFTRPGYTFIGWNTEPDGSGTAYAPDSHIVLTEPATTLYAQWKSASYTLSVYKVDSDSNTALTGAEFGLYRQKNGMFLLVQSFTTGVDGHVTFLNLETDTLYKLVEEKPPNGYAVISKEIFFALRPNGSTVSLVFYDSAGREISAPNGVSGEYITGNQLLTVTVKNLRGYELPSTGGTGIFFNILCGLFFISAPLVYGFSLRRKYERRSRE
;
A
#
# COMPACT_ATOMS: atom_id res chain seq x y z
N GLU A 1 -21.49 -12.70 -44.04
CA GLU A 1 -20.09 -13.07 -43.85
C GLU A 1 -19.58 -13.75 -45.10
N THR A 2 -18.57 -13.19 -45.75
CA THR A 2 -17.68 -13.96 -46.63
C THR A 2 -16.32 -13.86 -45.99
N ALA A 3 -15.97 -14.84 -45.16
CA ALA A 3 -14.59 -14.98 -44.71
C ALA A 3 -13.71 -15.04 -45.96
N ASN A 4 -12.60 -14.30 -45.94
CA ASN A 4 -11.64 -14.38 -47.03
C ASN A 4 -11.13 -15.82 -47.12
N THR A 5 -11.31 -16.47 -48.26
CA THR A 5 -10.88 -17.86 -48.50
C THR A 5 -9.47 -17.96 -49.07
N ASP A 6 -8.83 -16.82 -49.33
CA ASP A 6 -7.44 -16.76 -49.78
C ASP A 6 -6.50 -16.98 -48.58
N PRO A 7 -5.75 -18.11 -48.53
CA PRO A 7 -4.87 -18.41 -47.42
C PRO A 7 -3.65 -17.48 -47.32
N ASP A 8 -3.35 -16.70 -48.38
CA ASP A 8 -2.20 -15.78 -48.42
C ASP A 8 -2.54 -14.39 -47.85
N MET A 9 -3.79 -14.20 -47.42
CA MET A 9 -4.30 -12.92 -46.93
C MET A 9 -4.43 -12.94 -45.40
N VAL A 10 -3.82 -11.95 -44.77
CA VAL A 10 -3.89 -11.72 -43.33
C VAL A 10 -4.95 -10.66 -43.05
N PHE A 11 -5.79 -10.91 -42.05
CA PHE A 11 -6.74 -9.92 -41.56
C PHE A 11 -5.97 -8.77 -40.88
N VAL A 12 -6.23 -7.52 -41.30
CA VAL A 12 -5.52 -6.34 -40.79
C VAL A 12 -6.42 -5.33 -40.09
N GLY A 13 -7.67 -5.72 -39.77
CA GLY A 13 -8.60 -4.92 -38.97
C GLY A 13 -9.88 -4.52 -39.70
N TRP A 14 -10.66 -3.65 -39.06
CA TRP A 14 -11.97 -3.18 -39.50
C TRP A 14 -11.92 -1.70 -39.86
N LEU A 15 -12.10 -1.37 -41.14
CA LEU A 15 -12.19 0.01 -41.59
C LEU A 15 -13.58 0.57 -41.29
N LEU A 16 -13.66 1.66 -40.53
CA LEU A 16 -14.88 2.45 -40.37
C LEU A 16 -15.07 3.38 -41.57
N ASP A 17 -16.28 3.38 -42.13
CA ASP A 17 -16.67 3.97 -43.42
C ASP A 17 -16.32 5.46 -43.68
N ARG A 18 -15.86 6.25 -42.69
CA ARG A 18 -15.65 7.71 -42.88
C ARG A 18 -14.40 8.34 -42.29
N ASN A 19 -13.66 7.68 -41.39
CA ASN A 19 -12.45 8.27 -40.80
C ASN A 19 -11.14 7.72 -41.41
N GLY A 20 -11.23 6.65 -42.21
CA GLY A 20 -10.03 6.01 -42.74
C GLY A 20 -9.21 5.24 -41.69
N ILE A 21 -9.72 5.13 -40.46
CA ILE A 21 -9.07 4.45 -39.36
C ILE A 21 -9.45 2.97 -39.41
N VAL A 22 -8.44 2.13 -39.27
CA VAL A 22 -8.59 0.68 -39.17
C VAL A 22 -8.52 0.30 -37.70
N TYR A 23 -9.60 -0.28 -37.19
CA TYR A 23 -9.73 -0.72 -35.81
C TYR A 23 -9.39 -2.20 -35.66
N GLN A 24 -8.66 -2.56 -34.62
CA GLN A 24 -8.39 -3.93 -34.24
C GLN A 24 -9.46 -4.49 -33.28
N PRO A 25 -9.58 -5.82 -33.16
CA PRO A 25 -10.34 -6.43 -32.07
C PRO A 25 -9.87 -5.91 -30.71
N GLY A 26 -10.79 -5.36 -29.91
CA GLY A 26 -10.51 -4.78 -28.61
C GLY A 26 -10.42 -3.24 -28.59
N ASP A 27 -10.34 -2.59 -29.75
CA ASP A 27 -10.34 -1.12 -29.79
C ASP A 27 -11.69 -0.54 -29.37
N HIS A 28 -11.65 0.51 -28.54
CA HIS A 28 -12.83 1.32 -28.23
C HIS A 28 -13.18 2.22 -29.40
N VAL A 29 -14.36 2.01 -30.01
CA VAL A 29 -14.85 2.87 -31.08
C VAL A 29 -15.89 3.85 -30.53
N PRO A 30 -15.65 5.17 -30.62
CA PRO A 30 -16.64 6.17 -30.20
C PRO A 30 -17.94 6.01 -31.01
N VAL A 31 -19.06 5.80 -30.31
CA VAL A 31 -20.36 5.63 -30.96
C VAL A 31 -20.81 6.93 -31.62
N GLN A 32 -21.13 6.88 -32.91
CA GLN A 32 -21.59 8.03 -33.69
C GLN A 32 -23.11 8.05 -33.83
N TRP A 33 -23.82 8.44 -32.76
CA TRP A 33 -25.27 8.63 -32.80
C TRP A 33 -25.68 9.81 -33.72
N PRO A 34 -26.83 9.73 -34.43
CA PRO A 34 -27.80 8.62 -34.50
C PRO A 34 -27.60 7.69 -35.71
N ARG A 35 -26.36 7.49 -36.18
CA ARG A 35 -26.10 6.80 -37.45
C ARG A 35 -25.61 5.37 -37.27
N THR A 36 -25.98 4.53 -38.25
CA THR A 36 -25.40 3.19 -38.42
C THR A 36 -23.93 3.32 -38.77
N MET A 37 -23.07 2.68 -37.96
CA MET A 37 -21.64 2.55 -38.23
C MET A 37 -21.40 1.28 -39.06
N ILE A 38 -20.67 1.40 -40.16
CA ILE A 38 -20.37 0.27 -41.04
C ILE A 38 -18.87 -0.01 -40.96
N PHE A 39 -18.55 -1.25 -40.59
CA PHE A 39 -17.19 -1.75 -40.54
C PHE A 39 -16.96 -2.71 -41.70
N THR A 40 -15.87 -2.49 -42.44
CA THR A 40 -15.46 -3.36 -43.54
C THR A 40 -14.15 -4.04 -43.19
N ALA A 41 -14.16 -5.38 -43.15
CA ALA A 41 -12.96 -6.19 -42.92
C ALA A 41 -11.89 -5.85 -43.96
N GLN A 42 -10.68 -5.54 -43.50
CA GLN A 42 -9.51 -5.27 -44.32
C GLN A 42 -8.58 -6.48 -44.29
N TRP A 43 -7.99 -6.78 -45.44
CA TRP A 43 -7.07 -7.89 -45.63
C TRP A 43 -5.85 -7.41 -46.42
N ALA A 44 -4.67 -7.91 -46.09
CA ALA A 44 -3.43 -7.61 -46.79
C ALA A 44 -2.62 -8.89 -47.00
N LYS A 45 -1.81 -8.92 -48.06
CA LYS A 45 -0.85 -10.01 -48.27
C LYS A 45 0.17 -10.04 -47.14
N ALA A 46 0.64 -11.23 -46.78
CA ALA A 46 1.61 -11.40 -45.70
C ALA A 46 2.87 -10.50 -45.84
N GLU A 47 3.34 -10.24 -47.06
CA GLU A 47 4.48 -9.36 -47.36
C GLU A 47 4.25 -7.87 -47.07
N ASP A 48 2.99 -7.44 -47.02
CA ASP A 48 2.56 -6.06 -46.74
C ASP A 48 2.09 -5.88 -45.30
N VAL A 49 2.24 -6.90 -44.45
CA VAL A 49 1.78 -6.91 -43.06
C VAL A 49 2.93 -6.58 -42.13
N VAL A 50 2.62 -5.73 -41.15
CA VAL A 50 3.49 -5.39 -40.01
C VAL A 50 2.76 -5.69 -38.71
N TYR A 51 3.51 -5.92 -37.65
CA TYR A 51 2.95 -6.31 -36.35
C TYR A 51 3.19 -5.26 -35.28
N LEU A 52 2.16 -4.97 -34.48
CA LEU A 52 2.30 -4.23 -33.22
C LEU A 52 2.07 -5.18 -32.05
N ARG A 53 3.04 -5.25 -31.14
CA ARG A 53 3.04 -6.12 -29.97
C ARG A 53 3.06 -5.28 -28.71
N TYR A 54 2.47 -5.82 -27.65
CA TYR A 54 2.45 -5.18 -26.34
C TYR A 54 3.07 -6.12 -25.32
N ASP A 55 4.18 -5.74 -24.73
CA ASP A 55 4.85 -6.53 -23.69
C ASP A 55 4.46 -5.97 -22.30
N PRO A 56 3.96 -6.79 -21.37
CA PRO A 56 3.58 -6.34 -20.03
C PRO A 56 4.75 -5.80 -19.20
N ASN A 57 6.00 -6.04 -19.59
CA ASN A 57 7.23 -5.52 -19.01
C ASN A 57 7.27 -5.66 -17.48
N GLY A 58 7.23 -6.91 -17.02
CA GLY A 58 7.14 -7.27 -15.60
C GLY A 58 5.73 -7.23 -15.00
N GLY A 59 4.71 -6.88 -15.80
CA GLY A 59 3.30 -7.16 -15.50
C GLY A 59 2.90 -8.60 -15.85
N THR A 60 1.67 -8.96 -15.50
CA THR A 60 1.03 -10.24 -15.80
C THR A 60 -0.09 -10.03 -16.81
N PRO A 61 -0.08 -10.74 -17.95
CA PRO A 61 -1.20 -10.77 -18.90
C PRO A 61 -2.46 -11.38 -18.28
N GLY A 62 -3.61 -10.81 -18.63
CA GLY A 62 -4.93 -11.37 -18.41
C GLY A 62 -5.34 -12.30 -19.56
N ASP A 63 -6.48 -12.95 -19.40
CA ASP A 63 -6.92 -14.05 -20.26
C ASP A 63 -7.24 -13.64 -21.71
N ILE A 64 -7.45 -12.33 -21.96
CA ILE A 64 -7.85 -11.77 -23.26
C ILE A 64 -6.63 -11.27 -24.06
N TYR A 65 -5.42 -11.32 -23.50
CA TYR A 65 -4.22 -10.85 -24.18
C TYR A 65 -4.01 -11.60 -25.52
N PRO A 66 -3.85 -10.90 -26.67
CA PRO A 66 -3.51 -11.54 -27.93
C PRO A 66 -2.22 -12.35 -27.78
N ASN A 67 -2.10 -13.44 -28.54
CA ASN A 67 -0.86 -14.23 -28.54
C ASN A 67 0.38 -13.39 -28.91
N ASP A 68 1.58 -13.92 -28.62
CA ASP A 68 2.89 -13.30 -28.84
C ASP A 68 3.12 -12.68 -30.25
N SER A 69 2.29 -13.02 -31.24
CA SER A 69 2.38 -12.47 -32.59
C SER A 69 1.98 -10.99 -32.67
N GLY A 70 1.10 -10.52 -31.77
CA GLY A 70 0.55 -9.16 -31.78
C GLY A 70 -0.52 -8.93 -32.84
N PHE A 71 -0.84 -7.66 -33.10
CA PHE A 71 -1.84 -7.24 -34.08
C PHE A 71 -1.22 -6.99 -35.44
N ALA A 72 -1.84 -7.55 -36.47
CA ALA A 72 -1.46 -7.33 -37.86
C ALA A 72 -2.06 -6.03 -38.39
N TYR A 73 -1.22 -5.22 -39.02
CA TYR A 73 -1.60 -3.99 -39.71
C TYR A 73 -1.00 -3.99 -41.11
N LYS A 74 -1.58 -3.20 -42.01
CA LYS A 74 -0.93 -2.89 -43.28
C LYS A 74 0.30 -2.02 -43.03
N LYS A 75 1.39 -2.26 -43.75
CA LYS A 75 2.60 -1.42 -43.69
C LYS A 75 2.26 0.07 -43.91
N ASN A 76 2.83 0.93 -43.07
CA ASN A 76 2.56 2.37 -42.98
C ASN A 76 1.16 2.74 -42.47
N ALA A 77 0.38 1.80 -41.95
CA ALA A 77 -0.86 2.13 -41.25
C ALA A 77 -0.55 2.90 -39.95
N THR A 78 -1.53 3.70 -39.54
CA THR A 78 -1.55 4.33 -38.22
C THR A 78 -2.39 3.47 -37.29
N ALA A 79 -1.81 3.02 -36.19
CA ALA A 79 -2.46 2.24 -35.15
C ALA A 79 -2.73 3.11 -33.92
N ALA A 80 -3.88 2.91 -33.27
CA ALA A 80 -4.13 3.45 -31.95
C ALA A 80 -3.35 2.64 -30.91
N VAL A 81 -2.74 3.35 -29.96
CA VAL A 81 -2.01 2.75 -28.85
C VAL A 81 -3.01 2.40 -27.77
N TRP A 82 -3.02 1.14 -27.35
CA TRP A 82 -3.96 0.63 -26.37
C TRP A 82 -3.85 1.31 -25.01
N ASP A 83 -4.96 1.43 -24.31
CA ASP A 83 -5.06 2.03 -22.98
C ASP A 83 -4.90 1.03 -21.83
N ASN A 84 -4.71 -0.26 -22.17
CA ASN A 84 -4.66 -1.39 -21.24
C ASN A 84 -6.02 -1.71 -20.58
N THR A 85 -7.13 -1.31 -21.22
CA THR A 85 -8.49 -1.62 -20.75
C THR A 85 -9.15 -2.63 -21.69
N GLY A 86 -9.71 -3.69 -21.12
CA GLY A 86 -10.49 -4.69 -21.81
C GLY A 86 -11.95 -4.29 -22.01
N ALA A 87 -12.67 -5.05 -22.84
CA ALA A 87 -14.06 -4.75 -23.22
C ALA A 87 -15.06 -4.75 -22.03
N ASP A 88 -14.68 -5.32 -20.89
CA ASP A 88 -15.44 -5.36 -19.64
C ASP A 88 -14.89 -4.40 -18.56
N ASP A 89 -14.11 -3.39 -18.99
CA ASP A 89 -13.39 -2.44 -18.14
C ASP A 89 -12.34 -3.10 -17.22
N THR A 90 -11.93 -4.35 -17.49
CA THR A 90 -10.84 -5.01 -16.76
C THR A 90 -9.48 -4.72 -17.38
N ALA A 91 -8.43 -4.61 -16.58
CA ALA A 91 -7.09 -4.38 -17.11
C ALA A 91 -6.52 -5.67 -17.77
N TRP A 92 -6.06 -5.57 -19.02
CA TRP A 92 -5.43 -6.71 -19.70
C TRP A 92 -4.04 -7.03 -19.16
N PHE A 93 -3.32 -6.04 -18.69
CA PHE A 93 -2.09 -6.22 -17.96
C PHE A 93 -2.25 -5.67 -16.57
N THR A 94 -1.87 -6.47 -15.58
CA THR A 94 -1.84 -6.06 -14.19
C THR A 94 -0.44 -6.19 -13.63
N ARG A 95 -0.07 -5.28 -12.75
CA ARG A 95 1.17 -5.38 -11.99
C ARG A 95 0.88 -4.91 -10.57
N PRO A 96 0.55 -5.79 -9.62
CA PRO A 96 0.11 -5.34 -8.30
C PRO A 96 1.21 -4.55 -7.60
N GLY A 97 0.81 -3.49 -6.90
CA GLY A 97 1.76 -2.50 -6.38
C GLY A 97 2.17 -1.43 -7.38
N TYR A 98 1.67 -1.47 -8.62
CA TYR A 98 1.98 -0.51 -9.67
C TYR A 98 0.74 -0.04 -10.40
N THR A 99 0.84 1.15 -10.97
CA THR A 99 -0.13 1.76 -11.86
C THR A 99 0.48 1.85 -13.25
N PHE A 100 -0.27 1.41 -14.26
CA PHE A 100 0.10 1.57 -15.65
C PHE A 100 0.13 3.05 -16.03
N ILE A 101 1.19 3.53 -16.68
CA ILE A 101 1.34 4.95 -17.04
C ILE A 101 1.46 5.19 -18.56
N GLY A 102 1.50 4.13 -19.36
CA GLY A 102 1.64 4.20 -20.81
C GLY A 102 2.64 3.18 -21.34
N TRP A 103 3.05 3.39 -22.58
CA TRP A 103 3.89 2.48 -23.34
C TRP A 103 5.22 3.13 -23.73
N ASN A 104 6.25 2.32 -23.97
CA ASN A 104 7.53 2.79 -24.53
C ASN A 104 8.09 1.78 -25.54
N THR A 105 8.87 2.24 -26.51
CA THR A 105 9.55 1.34 -27.46
C THR A 105 10.70 0.54 -26.85
N GLU A 106 11.18 0.94 -25.67
CA GLU A 106 12.20 0.24 -24.90
C GLU A 106 11.69 -0.14 -23.51
N PRO A 107 12.07 -1.30 -22.96
CA PRO A 107 11.56 -1.79 -21.68
C PRO A 107 11.96 -0.91 -20.50
N ASP A 108 13.13 -0.28 -20.55
CA ASP A 108 13.64 0.61 -19.50
C ASP A 108 13.10 2.05 -19.59
N GLY A 109 12.25 2.34 -20.59
CA GLY A 109 11.66 3.64 -20.81
C GLY A 109 12.56 4.64 -21.55
N SER A 110 13.74 4.23 -22.00
CA SER A 110 14.69 5.11 -22.71
C SER A 110 14.28 5.44 -24.16
N GLY A 111 13.35 4.67 -24.73
CA GLY A 111 12.83 4.84 -26.07
C GLY A 111 11.74 5.91 -26.18
N THR A 112 10.92 5.79 -27.22
CA THR A 112 9.81 6.73 -27.46
C THR A 112 8.61 6.34 -26.61
N ALA A 113 8.12 7.27 -25.79
CA ALA A 113 6.95 7.08 -24.96
C ALA A 113 5.65 7.33 -25.76
N TYR A 114 4.66 6.46 -25.56
CA TYR A 114 3.34 6.56 -26.12
C TYR A 114 2.29 6.52 -25.02
N ALA A 115 1.42 7.53 -24.98
CA ALA A 115 0.27 7.55 -24.09
C ALA A 115 -0.84 6.62 -24.60
N PRO A 116 -1.74 6.13 -23.73
CA PRO A 116 -3.03 5.58 -24.15
C PRO A 116 -3.73 6.45 -25.21
N ASP A 117 -4.37 5.80 -26.18
CA ASP A 117 -5.10 6.42 -27.30
C ASP A 117 -4.27 7.33 -28.23
N SER A 118 -2.95 7.42 -27.99
CA SER A 118 -2.03 8.03 -28.96
C SER A 118 -1.91 7.17 -30.20
N HIS A 119 -1.20 7.65 -31.22
CA HIS A 119 -1.13 6.99 -32.51
C HIS A 119 0.32 6.72 -32.89
N ILE A 120 0.57 5.55 -33.48
CA ILE A 120 1.88 5.13 -33.97
C ILE A 120 1.77 4.73 -35.45
N VAL A 121 2.74 5.16 -36.26
CA VAL A 121 2.86 4.71 -37.66
C VAL A 121 3.75 3.49 -37.71
N LEU A 122 3.25 2.39 -38.25
CA LEU A 122 3.96 1.11 -38.26
C LEU A 122 4.73 0.92 -39.58
N THR A 123 6.04 1.18 -39.52
CA THR A 123 6.94 1.07 -40.69
C THR A 123 7.78 -0.20 -40.69
N GLU A 124 8.11 -0.71 -39.49
CA GLU A 124 8.93 -1.90 -39.29
C GLU A 124 8.11 -3.19 -39.33
N PRO A 125 8.71 -4.34 -39.70
CA PRO A 125 7.99 -5.63 -39.72
C PRO A 125 7.31 -5.98 -38.39
N ALA A 126 7.94 -5.64 -37.27
CA ALA A 126 7.35 -5.76 -35.94
C ALA A 126 7.82 -4.61 -35.04
N THR A 127 6.89 -4.01 -34.32
CA THR A 127 7.14 -3.01 -33.26
C THR A 127 6.61 -3.57 -31.95
N THR A 128 7.42 -3.57 -30.91
CA THR A 128 6.98 -3.94 -29.54
C THR A 128 6.92 -2.68 -28.69
N LEU A 129 5.79 -2.51 -28.01
CA LEU A 129 5.60 -1.50 -26.98
C LEU A 129 5.62 -2.18 -25.61
N TYR A 130 6.47 -1.68 -24.72
CA TYR A 130 6.67 -2.17 -23.37
C TYR A 130 5.88 -1.32 -22.39
N ALA A 131 5.06 -1.97 -21.56
CA ALA A 131 4.28 -1.27 -20.55
C ALA A 131 5.21 -0.54 -19.57
N GLN A 132 4.88 0.69 -19.25
CA GLN A 132 5.57 1.47 -18.25
C GLN A 132 4.70 1.55 -17.01
N TRP A 133 5.35 1.34 -15.86
CA TRP A 133 4.69 1.17 -14.57
C TRP A 133 5.27 2.14 -13.57
N LYS A 134 4.39 2.79 -12.79
CA LYS A 134 4.77 3.62 -11.64
C LYS A 134 4.33 2.93 -10.37
N SER A 135 5.18 2.87 -9.35
CA SER A 135 4.80 2.32 -8.04
C SER A 135 3.55 3.03 -7.51
N ALA A 136 2.56 2.25 -7.11
CA ALA A 136 1.34 2.74 -6.51
C ALA A 136 1.61 3.21 -5.08
N SER A 137 0.80 4.17 -4.63
CA SER A 137 0.85 4.70 -3.27
C SER A 137 -0.43 4.33 -2.53
N TYR A 138 -0.30 3.95 -1.27
CA TYR A 138 -1.37 3.43 -0.44
C TYR A 138 -1.61 4.34 0.76
N THR A 139 -2.84 4.33 1.26
CA THR A 139 -3.26 5.07 2.45
C THR A 139 -3.50 4.09 3.59
N LEU A 140 -2.94 4.37 4.76
CA LEU A 140 -3.23 3.64 6.00
C LEU A 140 -4.12 4.50 6.89
N SER A 141 -5.33 4.02 7.20
CA SER A 141 -6.17 4.53 8.27
C SER A 141 -6.02 3.65 9.50
N VAL A 142 -5.57 4.24 10.61
CA VAL A 142 -5.52 3.57 11.91
C VAL A 142 -6.73 4.02 12.72
N TYR A 143 -7.52 3.06 13.20
CA TYR A 143 -8.65 3.30 14.09
C TYR A 143 -8.32 2.85 15.52
N LYS A 144 -8.21 3.81 16.44
CA LYS A 144 -7.90 3.56 17.83
C LYS A 144 -9.18 3.42 18.64
N VAL A 145 -9.31 2.27 19.32
CA VAL A 145 -10.48 1.99 20.16
C VAL A 145 -10.14 1.43 21.53
N ASP A 146 -11.12 1.50 22.43
CA ASP A 146 -11.18 0.78 23.69
C ASP A 146 -11.33 -0.73 23.45
N SER A 147 -10.64 -1.57 24.23
CA SER A 147 -10.62 -3.02 24.03
C SER A 147 -11.97 -3.69 24.22
N ASP A 148 -12.79 -3.15 25.12
CA ASP A 148 -14.00 -3.81 25.60
C ASP A 148 -15.23 -3.26 24.89
N SER A 149 -15.32 -1.93 24.82
CA SER A 149 -16.47 -1.23 24.23
C SER A 149 -16.32 -0.93 22.74
N ASN A 150 -15.12 -1.06 22.16
CA ASN A 150 -14.78 -0.62 20.79
C ASN A 150 -15.10 0.87 20.53
N THR A 151 -15.19 1.68 21.58
CA THR A 151 -15.39 3.13 21.46
C THR A 151 -14.11 3.80 20.97
N ALA A 152 -14.25 4.80 20.09
CA ALA A 152 -13.16 5.57 19.54
C ALA A 152 -12.37 6.30 20.64
N LEU A 153 -11.04 6.30 20.55
CA LEU A 153 -10.15 6.94 21.52
C LEU A 153 -9.37 8.09 20.92
N THR A 154 -9.52 9.27 21.52
CA THR A 154 -8.77 10.48 21.18
C THR A 154 -7.46 10.60 21.96
N GLY A 155 -6.47 11.27 21.38
CA GLY A 155 -5.22 11.60 22.05
C GLY A 155 -4.16 10.51 22.05
N ALA A 156 -4.35 9.41 21.31
CA ALA A 156 -3.27 8.45 21.04
C ALA A 156 -2.29 9.07 20.03
N GLU A 157 -1.00 9.04 20.31
CA GLU A 157 0.04 9.52 19.39
C GLU A 157 0.67 8.31 18.68
N PHE A 158 0.59 8.29 17.35
CA PHE A 158 1.11 7.23 16.51
C PHE A 158 2.24 7.72 15.62
N GLY A 159 3.37 7.01 15.66
CA GLY A 159 4.47 7.15 14.70
C GLY A 159 4.45 6.01 13.68
N LEU A 160 4.48 6.34 12.39
CA LEU A 160 4.71 5.39 11.31
C LEU A 160 6.17 5.47 10.88
N TYR A 161 6.84 4.32 10.86
CA TYR A 161 8.23 4.18 10.47
C TYR A 161 8.35 3.28 9.25
N ARG A 162 9.25 3.63 8.33
CA ARG A 162 9.57 2.86 7.12
C ARG A 162 10.95 2.27 7.22
N GLN A 163 11.11 0.98 6.88
CA GLN A 163 12.43 0.36 6.81
C GLN A 163 13.19 0.80 5.56
N LYS A 164 14.44 1.25 5.73
CA LYS A 164 15.39 1.56 4.66
C LYS A 164 16.79 1.13 5.09
N ASN A 165 17.46 0.31 4.28
CA ASN A 165 18.81 -0.20 4.54
C ASN A 165 18.95 -0.83 5.95
N GLY A 166 17.95 -1.60 6.38
CA GLY A 166 17.92 -2.26 7.69
C GLY A 166 17.53 -1.36 8.87
N MET A 167 17.36 -0.05 8.68
CA MET A 167 16.97 0.90 9.73
C MET A 167 15.52 1.37 9.54
N PHE A 168 14.80 1.58 10.64
CA PHE A 168 13.47 2.19 10.62
C PHE A 168 13.58 3.71 10.78
N LEU A 169 13.02 4.45 9.81
CA LEU A 169 12.99 5.91 9.79
C LEU A 169 11.55 6.38 10.00
N LEU A 170 11.33 7.32 10.94
CA LEU A 170 10.03 7.95 11.13
C LEU A 170 9.65 8.68 9.83
N VAL A 171 8.49 8.35 9.27
CA VAL A 171 7.98 9.01 8.06
C VAL A 171 6.89 10.02 8.38
N GLN A 172 6.00 9.70 9.31
CA GLN A 172 4.83 10.50 9.67
C GLN A 172 4.46 10.21 11.13
N SER A 173 3.93 11.20 11.84
CA SER A 173 3.40 11.05 13.19
C SER A 173 2.14 11.89 13.36
N PHE A 174 1.11 11.32 13.98
CA PHE A 174 -0.20 11.95 14.13
C PHE A 174 -0.84 11.57 15.47
N THR A 175 -1.81 12.39 15.89
CA THR A 175 -2.59 12.15 17.11
C THR A 175 -4.05 11.90 16.75
N THR A 176 -4.69 10.91 17.39
CA THR A 176 -6.09 10.58 17.10
C THR A 176 -7.06 11.69 17.50
N GLY A 177 -7.97 12.02 16.59
CA GLY A 177 -9.10 12.93 16.83
C GLY A 177 -10.20 12.31 17.71
N VAL A 178 -11.32 13.01 17.84
CA VAL A 178 -12.50 12.51 18.58
C VAL A 178 -13.14 11.28 17.94
N ASP A 179 -12.89 11.08 16.65
CA ASP A 179 -13.30 9.93 15.86
C ASP A 179 -12.34 8.74 16.02
N GLY A 180 -11.23 8.89 16.75
CA GLY A 180 -10.26 7.83 16.98
C GLY A 180 -9.40 7.47 15.78
N HIS A 181 -9.46 8.23 14.68
CA HIS A 181 -8.71 7.92 13.46
C HIS A 181 -7.43 8.74 13.33
N VAL A 182 -6.42 8.14 12.69
CA VAL A 182 -5.30 8.85 12.06
C VAL A 182 -5.07 8.26 10.67
N THR A 183 -4.57 9.07 9.74
CA THR A 183 -4.32 8.66 8.35
C THR A 183 -2.89 8.94 7.96
N PHE A 184 -2.23 7.92 7.39
CA PHE A 184 -0.89 7.99 6.84
C PHE A 184 -0.95 7.80 5.32
N LEU A 185 -0.22 8.62 4.58
CA LEU A 185 -0.23 8.61 3.12
C LEU A 185 1.07 8.07 2.53
N ASN A 186 1.05 7.71 1.25
CA ASN A 186 2.22 7.34 0.46
C ASN A 186 2.96 6.10 0.98
N LEU A 187 2.20 5.10 1.44
CA LEU A 187 2.77 3.78 1.70
C LEU A 187 3.04 3.08 0.36
N GLU A 188 4.09 2.27 0.33
CA GLU A 188 4.55 1.54 -0.86
C GLU A 188 4.45 0.03 -0.60
N THR A 189 4.27 -0.76 -1.66
CA THR A 189 4.38 -2.22 -1.57
C THR A 189 5.81 -2.68 -1.33
N ASP A 190 5.96 -3.92 -0.86
CA ASP A 190 7.23 -4.60 -0.61
C ASP A 190 8.19 -3.87 0.35
N THR A 191 7.64 -2.93 1.10
CA THR A 191 8.35 -2.16 2.11
C THR A 191 7.83 -2.55 3.49
N LEU A 192 8.74 -2.87 4.41
CA LEU A 192 8.38 -3.15 5.80
C LEU A 192 8.15 -1.84 6.56
N TYR A 193 6.98 -1.74 7.17
CA TYR A 193 6.60 -0.64 8.04
C TYR A 193 6.54 -1.09 9.50
N LYS A 194 6.75 -0.14 10.40
CA LYS A 194 6.55 -0.28 11.83
C LYS A 194 5.66 0.85 12.32
N LEU A 195 4.46 0.51 12.79
CA LEU A 195 3.54 1.43 13.45
C LEU A 195 3.74 1.32 14.96
N VAL A 196 3.89 2.46 15.63
CA VAL A 196 4.12 2.55 17.08
C VAL A 196 3.12 3.51 17.69
N GLU A 197 2.40 3.07 18.73
CA GLU A 197 1.72 3.98 19.65
C GLU A 197 2.78 4.56 20.59
N GLU A 198 3.26 5.77 20.31
CA GLU A 198 4.30 6.44 21.09
C GLU A 198 3.78 6.91 22.44
N LYS A 199 2.49 7.24 22.48
CA LYS A 199 1.78 7.63 23.70
C LYS A 199 0.33 7.14 23.64
N PRO A 200 -0.14 6.41 24.67
CA PRO A 200 -1.53 5.97 24.70
C PRO A 200 -2.48 7.13 25.01
N PRO A 201 -3.79 6.98 24.70
CA PRO A 201 -4.83 7.87 25.20
C PRO A 201 -4.79 8.01 26.73
N ASN A 202 -5.25 9.15 27.22
CA ASN A 202 -5.30 9.38 28.66
C ASN A 202 -6.19 8.35 29.38
N GLY A 203 -5.71 7.79 30.48
CA GLY A 203 -6.41 6.73 31.23
C GLY A 203 -6.34 5.34 30.60
N TYR A 204 -5.52 5.13 29.57
CA TYR A 204 -5.26 3.83 28.95
C TYR A 204 -3.86 3.32 29.28
N ALA A 205 -3.69 2.01 29.33
CA ALA A 205 -2.40 1.39 29.63
C ALA A 205 -1.37 1.71 28.54
N VAL A 206 -0.12 1.96 28.94
CA VAL A 206 1.02 2.03 28.01
C VAL A 206 1.33 0.61 27.55
N ILE A 207 0.76 0.23 26.42
CA ILE A 207 1.05 -1.05 25.76
C ILE A 207 1.92 -0.68 24.56
N SER A 208 3.20 -0.36 24.79
CA SER A 208 4.14 -0.04 23.72
C SER A 208 4.35 -1.28 22.85
N LYS A 209 3.48 -1.45 21.85
CA LYS A 209 3.49 -2.58 20.93
C LYS A 209 3.85 -2.05 19.55
N GLU A 210 5.01 -2.48 19.08
CA GLU A 210 5.42 -2.27 17.70
C GLU A 210 4.59 -3.21 16.81
N ILE A 211 3.93 -2.65 15.80
CA ILE A 211 3.17 -3.39 14.81
C ILE A 211 3.96 -3.36 13.51
N PHE A 212 4.55 -4.48 13.14
CA PHE A 212 5.26 -4.64 11.88
C PHE A 212 4.33 -5.16 10.81
N PHE A 213 4.30 -4.51 9.65
CA PHE A 213 3.44 -4.91 8.54
C PHE A 213 4.03 -4.49 7.20
N ALA A 214 3.61 -5.15 6.12
CA ALA A 214 3.90 -4.75 4.75
C ALA A 214 2.68 -4.95 3.85
N LEU A 215 2.65 -4.19 2.77
CA LEU A 215 1.72 -4.41 1.65
C LEU A 215 2.43 -5.32 0.64
N ARG A 216 1.89 -6.52 0.42
CA ARG A 216 2.50 -7.52 -0.48
C ARG A 216 1.65 -7.71 -1.74
N PRO A 217 2.23 -7.47 -2.92
CA PRO A 217 1.66 -7.93 -4.19
C PRO A 217 1.46 -9.45 -4.16
N ASN A 218 0.26 -9.92 -4.49
CA ASN A 218 -0.05 -11.35 -4.65
C ASN A 218 -1.03 -11.55 -5.83
N GLY A 219 -0.53 -12.17 -6.91
CA GLY A 219 -1.31 -12.40 -8.12
C GLY A 219 -1.75 -11.09 -8.76
N SER A 220 -3.06 -10.81 -8.76
CA SER A 220 -3.65 -9.55 -9.24
C SER A 220 -4.01 -8.57 -8.10
N THR A 221 -3.66 -8.89 -6.85
CA THR A 221 -4.10 -8.15 -5.65
C THR A 221 -2.94 -7.67 -4.79
N VAL A 222 -3.23 -6.83 -3.80
CA VAL A 222 -2.30 -6.47 -2.73
C VAL A 222 -2.89 -6.94 -1.41
N SER A 223 -2.06 -7.52 -0.55
CA SER A 223 -2.44 -8.04 0.76
C SER A 223 -1.73 -7.29 1.87
N LEU A 224 -2.44 -7.04 2.98
CA LEU A 224 -1.83 -6.62 4.24
C LEU A 224 -1.25 -7.85 4.95
N VAL A 225 0.03 -7.83 5.26
CA VAL A 225 0.73 -8.92 5.94
C VAL A 225 1.40 -8.39 7.19
N PHE A 226 1.22 -9.08 8.32
CA PHE A 226 1.84 -8.73 9.60
C PHE A 226 3.10 -9.56 9.85
N TYR A 227 4.04 -8.98 10.58
CA TYR A 227 5.30 -9.62 10.93
C TYR A 227 5.58 -9.51 12.44
N ASP A 228 6.35 -10.45 12.96
CA ASP A 228 6.96 -10.32 14.28
C ASP A 228 8.26 -9.50 14.24
N SER A 229 8.87 -9.26 15.40
CA SER A 229 10.12 -8.50 15.50
C SER A 229 11.33 -9.18 14.84
N ALA A 230 11.23 -10.48 14.53
CA ALA A 230 12.25 -11.23 13.81
C ALA A 230 12.02 -11.23 12.29
N GLY A 231 10.96 -10.57 11.81
CA GLY A 231 10.59 -10.51 10.39
C GLY A 231 9.86 -11.74 9.88
N ARG A 232 9.33 -12.60 10.76
CA ARG A 232 8.52 -13.75 10.37
C ARG A 232 7.07 -13.33 10.23
N GLU A 233 6.41 -13.81 9.19
CA GLU A 233 4.99 -13.57 8.96
C GLU A 233 4.14 -14.18 10.09
N ILE A 234 3.17 -13.42 10.58
CA ILE A 234 2.26 -13.81 11.65
C ILE A 234 0.84 -13.33 11.34
N SER A 235 -0.14 -13.94 11.99
CA SER A 235 -1.48 -13.35 12.08
C SER A 235 -1.42 -11.98 12.78
N ALA A 236 -2.46 -11.17 12.57
CA ALA A 236 -2.59 -9.87 13.21
C ALA A 236 -2.31 -9.97 14.73
N PRO A 237 -1.42 -9.13 15.29
CA PRO A 237 -1.08 -9.20 16.70
C PRO A 237 -2.30 -9.00 17.60
N ASN A 238 -2.30 -9.56 18.82
CA ASN A 238 -3.40 -9.35 19.77
C ASN A 238 -3.80 -7.87 19.93
N GLY A 239 -5.10 -7.59 19.86
CA GLY A 239 -5.64 -6.22 19.91
C GLY A 239 -5.49 -5.44 18.61
N VAL A 240 -4.98 -6.06 17.54
CA VAL A 240 -4.84 -5.48 16.21
C VAL A 240 -5.65 -6.31 15.22
N SER A 241 -6.37 -5.63 14.35
CA SER A 241 -6.97 -6.24 13.14
C SER A 241 -6.74 -5.30 11.97
N GLY A 242 -6.82 -5.80 10.75
CA GLY A 242 -6.75 -4.93 9.58
C GLY A 242 -7.16 -5.63 8.30
N GLU A 243 -7.50 -4.82 7.31
CA GLU A 243 -7.95 -5.25 6.00
C GLU A 243 -7.48 -4.25 4.94
N TYR A 244 -7.21 -4.77 3.74
CA TYR A 244 -6.95 -3.96 2.56
C TYR A 244 -8.20 -3.90 1.67
N ILE A 245 -8.62 -2.68 1.31
CA ILE A 245 -9.81 -2.43 0.49
C ILE A 245 -9.38 -2.10 -0.94
N THR A 246 -9.58 -3.07 -1.86
CA THR A 246 -8.97 -3.13 -3.20
C THR A 246 -9.36 -2.01 -4.19
N GLY A 247 -10.36 -1.17 -3.91
CA GLY A 247 -10.77 -0.06 -4.79
C GLY A 247 -10.13 1.30 -4.47
N ASN A 248 -9.80 1.56 -3.20
CA ASN A 248 -9.38 2.90 -2.74
C ASN A 248 -7.92 2.96 -2.31
N GLN A 249 -7.16 1.89 -2.55
CA GLN A 249 -5.79 1.74 -2.03
C GLN A 249 -5.72 2.00 -0.51
N LEU A 250 -6.81 1.68 0.19
CA LEU A 250 -7.00 1.99 1.61
C LEU A 250 -6.78 0.74 2.44
N LEU A 251 -5.82 0.84 3.33
CA LEU A 251 -5.55 -0.09 4.41
C LEU A 251 -6.24 0.42 5.67
N THR A 252 -7.04 -0.41 6.32
CA THR A 252 -7.58 -0.11 7.65
C THR A 252 -6.91 -0.99 8.68
N VAL A 253 -6.46 -0.40 9.79
CA VAL A 253 -5.90 -1.12 10.93
C VAL A 253 -6.60 -0.64 12.19
N THR A 254 -7.25 -1.53 12.94
CA THR A 254 -7.82 -1.21 14.25
C THR A 254 -6.82 -1.58 15.34
N VAL A 255 -6.58 -0.67 16.28
CA VAL A 255 -5.69 -0.86 17.43
C VAL A 255 -6.45 -0.66 18.72
N LYS A 256 -6.58 -1.72 19.52
CA LYS A 256 -7.31 -1.75 20.79
C LYS A 256 -6.38 -1.48 21.97
N ASN A 257 -6.78 -0.60 22.90
CA ASN A 257 -6.11 -0.43 24.18
C ASN A 257 -7.00 -0.87 25.33
N LEU A 258 -6.38 -1.54 26.29
CA LEU A 258 -7.00 -1.82 27.58
C LEU A 258 -7.01 -0.55 28.42
N ARG A 259 -8.16 -0.27 29.03
CA ARG A 259 -8.29 0.84 29.97
C ARG A 259 -7.30 0.64 31.12
N GLY A 260 -6.54 1.69 31.43
CA GLY A 260 -5.59 1.67 32.52
C GLY A 260 -6.34 1.52 33.83
N TYR A 261 -5.89 0.61 34.69
CA TYR A 261 -6.32 0.62 36.08
C TYR A 261 -5.67 1.83 36.75
N GLU A 262 -6.48 2.84 37.14
CA GLU A 262 -6.08 3.67 38.26
C GLU A 262 -6.01 2.74 39.47
N LEU A 263 -4.80 2.45 39.96
CA LEU A 263 -4.70 1.84 41.28
C LEU A 263 -5.47 2.79 42.22
N PRO A 264 -6.44 2.29 43.02
CA PRO A 264 -7.01 3.13 44.06
C PRO A 264 -5.81 3.67 44.85
N SER A 265 -5.85 4.94 45.25
CA SER A 265 -4.82 5.52 46.09
C SER A 265 -4.73 4.68 47.38
N THR A 266 -3.89 3.63 47.40
CA THR A 266 -3.67 2.75 48.54
C THR A 266 -2.70 3.45 49.47
N GLY A 267 -3.22 4.53 50.04
CA GLY A 267 -2.49 5.45 50.88
C GLY A 267 -3.26 6.73 51.04
N GLY A 268 -4.33 6.69 51.83
CA GLY A 268 -4.83 7.91 52.45
C GLY A 268 -3.71 8.60 53.23
N THR A 269 -3.91 9.88 53.55
CA THR A 269 -2.98 10.79 54.25
C THR A 269 -2.28 10.17 55.49
N GLY A 270 -2.81 9.09 56.07
CA GLY A 270 -2.23 8.34 57.18
C GLY A 270 -0.98 7.50 56.87
N ILE A 271 -0.67 7.14 55.61
CA ILE A 271 0.58 6.40 55.31
C ILE A 271 1.81 7.25 55.58
N PHE A 272 1.78 8.54 55.21
CA PHE A 272 2.87 9.48 55.53
C PHE A 272 3.10 9.59 57.05
N PHE A 273 2.01 9.64 57.83
CA PHE A 273 2.10 9.67 59.30
C PHE A 273 2.73 8.39 59.86
N ASN A 274 2.34 7.21 59.37
CA ASN A 274 2.89 5.93 59.82
C ASN A 274 4.37 5.75 59.46
N ILE A 275 4.80 6.21 58.28
CA ILE A 275 6.22 6.21 57.88
C ILE A 275 7.03 7.15 58.78
N LEU A 276 6.52 8.35 59.08
CA LEU A 276 7.17 9.30 59.99
C LEU A 276 7.30 8.74 61.41
N CYS A 277 6.25 8.11 61.94
CA CYS A 277 6.30 7.43 63.24
C CYS A 277 7.32 6.28 63.24
N GLY A 278 7.36 5.45 62.19
CA GLY A 278 8.34 4.38 62.05
C GLY A 278 9.79 4.89 62.03
N LEU A 279 10.06 5.94 61.27
CA LEU A 279 11.39 6.59 61.23
C LEU A 279 11.78 7.21 62.58
N PHE A 280 10.82 7.74 63.33
CA PHE A 280 11.06 8.25 64.69
C PHE A 280 11.44 7.11 65.66
N PHE A 281 10.73 5.98 65.62
CA PHE A 281 11.04 4.82 66.47
C PHE A 281 12.39 4.18 66.15
N ILE A 282 12.85 4.25 64.90
CA ILE A 282 14.17 3.73 64.50
C ILE A 282 15.30 4.70 64.90
N SER A 283 15.08 6.00 64.77
CA SER A 283 16.12 7.02 65.00
C SER A 283 16.30 7.38 66.48
N ALA A 284 15.25 7.35 67.30
CA ALA A 284 15.33 7.73 68.72
C ALA A 284 16.31 6.86 69.54
N PRO A 285 16.35 5.52 69.40
CA PRO A 285 17.34 4.68 70.10
C PRO A 285 18.78 4.93 69.64
N LEU A 286 18.98 5.21 68.35
CA LEU A 286 20.30 5.53 67.79
C LEU A 286 20.84 6.85 68.33
N VAL A 287 20.02 7.90 68.33
CA VAL A 287 20.38 9.21 68.90
C VAL A 287 20.63 9.10 70.40
N TYR A 288 19.78 8.35 71.11
CA TYR A 288 19.96 8.10 72.54
C TYR A 288 21.26 7.34 72.82
N GLY A 289 21.56 6.30 72.04
CA GLY A 289 22.80 5.53 72.11
C GLY A 289 24.04 6.39 71.84
N PHE A 290 24.02 7.26 70.84
CA PHE A 290 25.09 8.23 70.58
C PHE A 290 25.26 9.23 71.72
N SER A 291 24.16 9.68 72.34
CA SER A 291 24.21 10.60 73.48
C SER A 291 24.84 9.96 74.72
N LEU A 292 24.52 8.68 74.96
CA LEU A 292 25.12 7.88 76.03
C LEU A 292 26.60 7.62 75.77
N ARG A 293 26.97 7.26 74.53
CA ARG A 293 28.36 7.07 74.13
C ARG A 293 29.19 8.34 74.30
N ARG A 294 28.68 9.50 73.88
CA ARG A 294 29.34 10.80 74.12
C ARG A 294 29.51 11.13 75.61
N LYS A 295 28.53 10.79 76.45
CA LYS A 295 28.65 10.95 77.91
C LYS A 295 29.72 10.02 78.50
N TYR A 296 29.81 8.80 78.00
CA TYR A 296 30.82 7.83 78.44
C TYR A 296 32.24 8.24 78.04
N GLU A 297 32.42 8.65 76.77
CA GLU A 297 33.72 9.11 76.23
C GLU A 297 34.21 10.43 76.88
N ARG A 298 33.32 11.26 77.43
CA ARG A 298 33.70 12.43 78.23
C ARG A 298 34.19 12.06 79.62
N ARG A 299 33.58 11.06 80.27
CA ARG A 299 34.01 10.58 81.60
C ARG A 299 35.30 9.77 81.57
N SER A 300 35.64 9.16 80.44
CA SER A 300 36.87 8.38 80.29
C SER A 300 38.10 9.20 79.89
N ARG A 301 37.96 10.53 79.77
CA ARG A 301 39.04 11.49 79.44
C ARG A 301 39.37 12.45 80.58
N GLU A 302 38.73 12.28 81.74
CA GLU A 302 39.09 12.90 83.03
C GLU A 302 39.89 11.89 83.86
#